data_AF-A0A8B5XAE9-F1
#
_entry.id   AF-A0A8B5XAE9-F1
#
_cell.length_a   1.000
_cell.length_b   1.000
_cell.length_c   1.000
_cell.angle_alpha   90.00
_cell.angle_beta   90.00
_cell.angle_gamma   90.00
#
_symmetry.space_group_name_H-M   'P 1'
#
loop_
_entity.id
_entity.type
_entity.pdbx_description
1 polymer ?
#
loop_
_entity_poly.entity_id
_entity_poly.type
_entity_poly.pdbx_seq_one_letter_code
_entity_poly.pdbx_strand_id
1 'polypeptide(L)'
;MKRRWRRCGAGGFTRPAKPGRRSAPPWMCRSPSGSTIEVKWMTYSNSEQRTQKPAVLKRGLPVVFGVLVALSSLNPGHAGPAAVAPTANLTAGCLERYDPKTDYFPDKATLTHAQGFTLEYFKHYKVVTVTTPWPNAREAFRYLLVQCGAPVPEGFADAQVIQIPVRSVAVLSTTHLPHLERLDALDRLVAVGARDSVYSPTVREKIAAGAVTEIGRGPSINLEMILDLGPELVTAVGHDQPQYNTHPLLQRAGINVAVNAEYVEPTLLGRSEWLKFTAAFLNLDGRAQREFAGMVERYEAYTAQVREIPAAQRPTVFGGFLHRDVWYVPGGDSYIARLVADAGGRYLWADDARQASIPLSFEAVFERAGDAEVWFTSGLDWFTRADLHAANEHYGAFRAFREGRVYNINARLNEQKANDYWEMGILEPEVLLADVIKILHPERLPEHRLKYYRWLP
;
A
#
# COMPACT_ATOMS: atom_id res chain seq x y z
N MET A 1 -59.73 -16.97 -26.09
CA MET A 1 -59.42 -16.21 -27.33
C MET A 1 -58.21 -15.31 -27.08
N LYS A 2 -57.26 -15.35 -28.04
CA LYS A 2 -56.05 -14.54 -28.28
C LYS A 2 -55.49 -13.61 -27.17
N ARG A 3 -54.22 -13.89 -26.83
CA ARG A 3 -53.26 -13.06 -26.07
C ARG A 3 -53.02 -11.69 -26.73
N ARG A 4 -52.77 -10.65 -25.92
CA ARG A 4 -51.91 -9.52 -26.30
C ARG A 4 -50.92 -9.26 -25.16
N TRP A 5 -49.64 -9.32 -25.51
CA TRP A 5 -48.51 -8.90 -24.69
C TRP A 5 -48.21 -7.42 -24.96
N ARG A 6 -47.81 -6.66 -23.95
CA ARG A 6 -47.07 -5.40 -24.12
C ARG A 6 -45.74 -5.51 -23.39
N ARG A 7 -44.67 -5.09 -24.08
CA ARG A 7 -43.30 -4.93 -23.55
C ARG A 7 -43.24 -3.66 -22.71
N CYS A 8 -42.53 -3.69 -21.58
CA CYS A 8 -42.04 -2.47 -20.94
C CYS A 8 -40.56 -2.31 -21.29
N GLY A 9 -40.25 -1.24 -22.03
CA GLY A 9 -38.91 -0.78 -22.32
C GLY A 9 -38.39 0.19 -21.26
N ALA A 10 -37.11 0.52 -21.40
CA ALA A 10 -36.30 1.36 -20.53
C ALA A 10 -36.77 2.82 -20.45
N GLY A 11 -36.58 3.45 -19.29
CA GLY A 11 -36.61 4.90 -19.12
C GLY A 11 -37.42 5.38 -17.91
N GLY A 12 -36.75 6.09 -16.99
CA GLY A 12 -37.40 6.95 -15.99
C GLY A 12 -37.29 6.49 -14.54
N PHE A 13 -36.16 6.78 -13.88
CA PHE A 13 -36.08 6.78 -12.41
C PHE A 13 -36.35 8.20 -11.89
N THR A 14 -37.52 8.40 -11.28
CA THR A 14 -37.82 9.58 -10.45
C THR A 14 -37.71 9.22 -8.96
N ARG A 15 -37.22 10.18 -8.17
CA ARG A 15 -36.82 10.15 -6.74
C ARG A 15 -37.74 9.35 -5.79
N PRO A 16 -37.20 8.77 -4.69
CA PRO A 16 -38.01 8.14 -3.65
C PRO A 16 -38.54 9.18 -2.63
N ALA A 17 -39.82 9.09 -2.32
CA ALA A 17 -40.45 9.73 -1.17
C ALA A 17 -40.35 8.84 0.09
N LYS A 18 -40.28 9.50 1.26
CA LYS A 18 -40.11 8.95 2.61
C LYS A 18 -41.36 8.18 3.15
N PRO A 19 -41.24 7.43 4.27
CA PRO A 19 -41.95 6.17 4.51
C PRO A 19 -43.29 6.31 5.25
N GLY A 20 -44.26 5.46 4.92
CA GLY A 20 -45.54 5.39 5.62
C GLY A 20 -46.41 4.17 5.24
N ARG A 21 -46.28 3.10 6.02
CA ARG A 21 -47.25 2.02 6.36
C ARG A 21 -48.11 1.31 5.28
N ARG A 22 -48.08 -0.03 5.43
CA ARG A 22 -49.05 -1.10 5.07
C ARG A 22 -48.95 -1.76 3.69
N SER A 23 -48.21 -2.89 3.69
CA SER A 23 -48.56 -4.19 3.10
C SER A 23 -49.28 -4.19 1.74
N ALA A 24 -48.49 -4.35 0.67
CA ALA A 24 -48.95 -4.84 -0.63
C ALA A 24 -48.43 -6.29 -0.84
N PRO A 25 -49.20 -7.18 -1.49
CA PRO A 25 -48.85 -8.60 -1.64
C PRO A 25 -47.71 -8.81 -2.65
N PRO A 26 -46.92 -9.90 -2.53
CA PRO A 26 -45.76 -10.12 -3.40
C PRO A 26 -46.17 -10.49 -4.83
N TRP A 27 -45.52 -9.86 -5.81
CA TRP A 27 -45.59 -10.22 -7.23
C TRP A 27 -44.71 -11.44 -7.50
N MET A 28 -45.26 -12.46 -8.18
CA MET A 28 -44.54 -13.67 -8.59
C MET A 28 -43.94 -13.50 -9.98
N CYS A 29 -42.64 -13.76 -10.14
CA CYS A 29 -41.98 -13.96 -11.42
C CYS A 29 -41.37 -15.38 -11.47
N ARG A 30 -41.64 -16.14 -12.54
CA ARG A 30 -41.08 -17.48 -12.80
C ARG A 30 -39.89 -17.37 -13.75
N SER A 31 -38.77 -18.02 -13.40
CA SER A 31 -37.66 -18.28 -14.34
C SER A 31 -37.89 -19.62 -15.08
N PRO A 32 -37.23 -19.87 -16.22
CA PRO A 32 -37.52 -21.02 -17.09
C PRO A 32 -36.99 -22.38 -16.61
N SER A 33 -36.44 -22.50 -15.40
CA SER A 33 -35.70 -23.71 -14.98
C SER A 33 -36.20 -24.39 -13.70
N GLY A 34 -37.47 -24.20 -13.31
CA GLY A 34 -38.20 -25.22 -12.54
C GLY A 34 -37.78 -25.53 -11.09
N SER A 35 -36.99 -24.70 -10.41
CA SER A 35 -36.61 -24.91 -9.00
C SER A 35 -36.99 -23.70 -8.14
N THR A 36 -37.78 -23.93 -7.08
CA THR A 36 -38.21 -22.91 -6.11
C THR A 36 -37.26 -22.90 -4.92
N ILE A 37 -36.59 -21.77 -4.64
CA ILE A 37 -35.83 -21.54 -3.40
C ILE A 37 -36.52 -20.40 -2.63
N GLU A 38 -36.93 -20.70 -1.40
CA GLU A 38 -37.59 -19.77 -0.49
C GLU A 38 -36.54 -18.92 0.23
N VAL A 39 -36.47 -17.62 -0.06
CA VAL A 39 -35.58 -16.69 0.64
C VAL A 39 -36.34 -16.05 1.79
N LYS A 40 -36.13 -16.55 3.01
CA LYS A 40 -36.63 -15.96 4.25
C LYS A 40 -35.68 -14.84 4.71
N TRP A 41 -36.23 -13.64 4.87
CA TRP A 41 -35.57 -12.52 5.53
C TRP A 41 -35.53 -12.79 7.04
N MET A 42 -34.34 -13.02 7.59
CA MET A 42 -34.11 -13.05 9.04
C MET A 42 -33.65 -11.66 9.50
N THR A 43 -34.52 -11.00 10.24
CA THR A 43 -34.20 -9.85 11.10
C THR A 43 -33.34 -10.34 12.27
N TYR A 44 -32.09 -9.91 12.36
CA TYR A 44 -31.25 -10.16 13.54
C TYR A 44 -31.63 -9.18 14.65
N SER A 45 -32.24 -9.69 15.72
CA SER A 45 -32.31 -9.00 17.01
C SER A 45 -31.15 -9.46 17.88
N ASN A 46 -30.45 -8.49 18.49
CA ASN A 46 -29.46 -8.70 19.54
C ASN A 46 -30.07 -9.52 20.71
N SER A 47 -29.47 -10.67 21.02
CA SER A 47 -29.63 -11.30 22.33
C SER A 47 -28.31 -11.94 22.76
N GLU A 48 -27.88 -11.53 23.94
CA GLU A 48 -26.78 -12.01 24.76
C GLU A 48 -26.56 -13.52 24.68
N GLN A 49 -25.32 -13.94 24.39
CA GLN A 49 -24.91 -15.34 24.58
C GLN A 49 -23.96 -15.46 25.77
N ARG A 50 -24.56 -15.94 26.85
CA ARG A 50 -23.96 -16.47 28.07
C ARG A 50 -23.21 -17.77 27.73
N THR A 51 -21.88 -17.76 27.79
CA THR A 51 -21.05 -18.95 27.57
C THR A 51 -21.16 -19.93 28.73
N GLN A 52 -21.72 -21.11 28.48
CA GLN A 52 -21.62 -22.28 29.34
C GLN A 52 -20.26 -22.97 29.15
N LYS A 53 -19.55 -23.21 30.26
CA LYS A 53 -18.38 -24.12 30.34
C LYS A 53 -18.84 -25.58 30.26
N PRO A 54 -18.12 -26.48 29.58
CA PRO A 54 -18.14 -27.89 29.91
C PRO A 54 -16.97 -28.28 30.82
N ALA A 55 -17.25 -29.29 31.63
CA ALA A 55 -16.50 -29.75 32.76
C ALA A 55 -15.35 -30.70 32.42
N VAL A 56 -14.43 -30.75 33.38
CA VAL A 56 -13.25 -31.61 33.51
C VAL A 56 -13.59 -33.10 33.45
N LEU A 57 -12.81 -33.88 32.72
CA LEU A 57 -12.66 -35.33 32.96
C LEU A 57 -11.18 -35.64 33.27
N LYS A 58 -10.90 -35.88 34.55
CA LYS A 58 -9.65 -36.48 35.03
C LYS A 58 -9.76 -38.00 34.92
N ARG A 59 -8.81 -38.64 34.25
CA ARG A 59 -8.44 -40.05 34.49
C ARG A 59 -6.92 -40.14 34.47
N GLY A 60 -6.36 -40.48 35.63
CA GLY A 60 -4.96 -40.87 35.77
C GLY A 60 -4.80 -42.37 35.56
N LEU A 61 -3.61 -42.76 35.14
CA LEU A 61 -2.96 -44.00 35.54
C LEU A 61 -1.43 -43.81 35.39
N PRO A 62 -0.60 -44.32 36.31
CA PRO A 62 0.83 -44.03 36.33
C PRO A 62 1.58 -45.00 35.42
N VAL A 63 2.47 -44.48 34.58
CA VAL A 63 3.49 -45.30 33.89
C VAL A 63 4.82 -45.05 34.59
N VAL A 64 5.29 -46.10 35.26
CA VAL A 64 6.63 -46.20 35.84
C VAL A 64 7.62 -46.39 34.70
N PHE A 65 8.41 -45.35 34.39
CA PHE A 65 9.59 -45.50 33.55
C PHE A 65 10.81 -45.69 34.46
N GLY A 66 11.38 -46.90 34.40
CA GLY A 66 12.64 -47.24 35.05
C GLY A 66 13.79 -46.41 34.46
N VAL A 67 14.55 -45.80 35.36
CA VAL A 67 15.78 -45.08 35.06
C VAL A 67 16.88 -46.10 34.72
N LEU A 68 17.30 -46.13 33.46
CA LEU A 68 18.53 -46.81 33.03
C LEU A 68 19.63 -45.75 32.91
N VAL A 69 20.47 -45.66 33.94
CA VAL A 69 21.70 -44.85 33.91
C VAL A 69 22.71 -45.58 33.03
N ALA A 70 22.82 -45.17 31.77
CA ALA A 70 23.95 -45.50 30.93
C ALA A 70 25.05 -44.46 31.18
N LEU A 71 26.08 -44.84 31.95
CA LEU A 71 27.35 -44.11 32.04
C LEU A 71 28.09 -44.28 30.71
N SER A 72 27.80 -43.40 29.75
CA SER A 72 28.62 -43.22 28.56
C SER A 72 29.75 -42.26 28.91
N SER A 73 30.98 -42.75 28.83
CA SER A 73 32.21 -41.97 28.93
C SER A 73 32.16 -40.79 27.97
N LEU A 74 32.31 -39.58 28.52
CA LEU A 74 32.57 -38.35 27.76
C LEU A 74 33.92 -38.50 27.07
N ASN A 75 33.89 -38.88 25.80
CA ASN A 75 34.99 -38.61 24.89
C ASN A 75 35.00 -37.08 24.68
N PRO A 76 36.13 -36.36 24.83
CA PRO A 76 36.21 -34.97 24.45
C PRO A 76 36.19 -34.91 22.92
N GLY A 77 34.97 -34.93 22.38
CA GLY A 77 34.71 -34.72 20.96
C GLY A 77 35.19 -33.32 20.60
N HIS A 78 36.22 -33.29 19.75
CA HIS A 78 36.66 -32.15 18.95
C HIS A 78 35.58 -31.07 18.81
N ALA A 79 35.76 -29.97 19.53
CA ALA A 79 35.08 -28.73 19.21
C ALA A 79 35.48 -28.36 17.78
N GLY A 80 34.58 -28.62 16.82
CA GLY A 80 34.74 -28.08 15.48
C GLY A 80 34.94 -26.57 15.56
N PRO A 81 35.65 -25.97 14.58
CA PRO A 81 35.92 -24.53 14.60
C PRO A 81 34.61 -23.77 14.86
N ALA A 82 34.64 -22.87 15.85
CA ALA A 82 33.49 -22.04 16.18
C ALA A 82 32.98 -21.37 14.91
N ALA A 83 31.68 -21.51 14.64
CA ALA A 83 31.07 -20.90 13.47
C ALA A 83 31.35 -19.39 13.51
N VAL A 84 31.97 -18.86 12.45
CA VAL A 84 32.26 -17.44 12.34
C VAL A 84 30.92 -16.70 12.29
N ALA A 85 30.74 -15.70 13.15
CA ALA A 85 29.52 -14.91 13.18
C ALA A 85 29.29 -14.25 11.80
N PRO A 86 28.04 -14.22 11.31
CA PRO A 86 27.76 -13.61 10.01
C PRO A 86 28.10 -12.12 10.04
N THR A 87 28.66 -11.62 8.94
CA THR A 87 28.96 -10.20 8.74
C THR A 87 27.90 -9.47 7.91
N ALA A 88 26.99 -10.23 7.29
CA ALA A 88 25.82 -9.73 6.55
C ALA A 88 24.65 -10.70 6.72
N ASN A 89 23.44 -10.22 6.46
CA ASN A 89 22.23 -11.04 6.51
C ASN A 89 22.25 -12.11 5.40
N LEU A 90 21.75 -13.31 5.68
CA LEU A 90 21.68 -14.38 4.68
C LEU A 90 20.56 -14.10 3.67
N THR A 91 20.93 -13.75 2.43
CA THR A 91 19.98 -13.35 1.37
C THR A 91 19.64 -14.46 0.38
N ALA A 92 20.35 -15.58 0.44
CA ALA A 92 20.12 -16.76 -0.39
C ALA A 92 20.40 -18.05 0.40
N GLY A 93 19.59 -19.09 0.17
CA GLY A 93 19.71 -20.36 0.88
C GLY A 93 19.24 -20.28 2.34
N CYS A 94 19.45 -21.38 3.08
CA CYS A 94 19.08 -21.52 4.49
C CYS A 94 20.27 -21.87 5.37
N LEU A 95 20.13 -21.64 6.66
CA LEU A 95 21.12 -22.05 7.64
C LEU A 95 21.26 -23.58 7.61
N GLU A 96 22.49 -24.03 7.36
CA GLU A 96 22.83 -25.46 7.48
C GLU A 96 23.02 -25.88 8.94
N ARG A 97 23.49 -24.95 9.78
CA ARG A 97 23.70 -25.15 11.22
C ARG A 97 23.20 -23.94 12.00
N TYR A 98 22.29 -24.20 12.92
CA TYR A 98 21.75 -23.20 13.83
C TYR A 98 22.52 -23.16 15.15
N ASP A 99 22.87 -21.94 15.59
CA ASP A 99 23.40 -21.65 16.92
C ASP A 99 22.50 -20.60 17.60
N PRO A 100 21.84 -20.94 18.73
CA PRO A 100 20.98 -20.00 19.46
C PRO A 100 21.71 -18.79 20.05
N LYS A 101 23.05 -18.80 20.08
CA LYS A 101 23.83 -17.66 20.59
C LYS A 101 24.14 -16.61 19.52
N THR A 102 24.11 -16.99 18.25
CA THR A 102 24.49 -16.14 17.11
C THR A 102 23.38 -15.17 16.73
N ASP A 103 23.74 -13.92 16.42
CA ASP A 103 22.84 -12.95 15.77
C ASP A 103 22.98 -13.11 14.25
N TYR A 104 21.92 -13.57 13.58
CA TYR A 104 21.85 -13.80 12.15
C TYR A 104 21.45 -12.55 11.35
N PHE A 105 21.23 -11.42 12.03
CA PHE A 105 20.95 -10.12 11.39
C PHE A 105 21.96 -9.04 11.79
N PRO A 106 23.25 -9.17 11.44
CA PRO A 106 24.25 -8.14 11.72
C PRO A 106 23.93 -6.82 11.01
N ASP A 107 23.27 -6.86 9.85
CA ASP A 107 22.87 -5.70 9.06
C ASP A 107 21.40 -5.35 9.33
N LYS A 108 21.16 -4.47 10.31
CA LYS A 108 19.80 -4.08 10.72
C LYS A 108 19.33 -2.79 10.05
N ALA A 109 18.03 -2.70 9.81
CA ALA A 109 17.35 -1.47 9.48
C ALA A 109 16.74 -0.83 10.75
N THR A 110 16.73 0.51 10.80
CA THR A 110 16.08 1.27 11.87
C THR A 110 15.08 2.24 11.25
N LEU A 111 13.87 2.31 11.79
CA LEU A 111 12.83 3.21 11.30
C LEU A 111 12.99 4.61 11.89
N THR A 112 12.90 5.65 11.07
CA THR A 112 13.03 7.05 11.50
C THR A 112 11.90 7.97 11.01
N HIS A 113 11.14 7.58 10.00
CA HIS A 113 10.05 8.37 9.41
C HIS A 113 8.71 7.64 9.32
N ALA A 114 8.69 6.35 9.01
CA ALA A 114 7.49 5.53 8.94
C ALA A 114 6.89 5.34 10.33
N GLN A 115 5.56 5.48 10.41
CA GLN A 115 4.78 5.38 11.64
C GLN A 115 3.80 4.21 11.60
N GLY A 116 3.50 3.67 10.42
CA GLY A 116 2.48 2.66 10.19
C GLY A 116 2.94 1.22 10.50
N PHE A 117 4.23 1.00 10.81
CA PHE A 117 4.73 -0.31 11.21
C PHE A 117 5.92 -0.25 12.17
N THR A 118 6.17 -1.35 12.88
CA THR A 118 7.37 -1.58 13.69
C THR A 118 8.19 -2.74 13.13
N LEU A 119 9.50 -2.73 13.40
CA LEU A 119 10.43 -3.79 13.02
C LEU A 119 11.39 -4.06 14.19
N GLU A 120 11.27 -5.25 14.78
CA GLU A 120 12.05 -5.68 15.93
C GLU A 120 12.95 -6.87 15.56
N TYR A 121 14.21 -6.83 15.99
CA TYR A 121 15.19 -7.87 15.68
C TYR A 121 15.47 -8.73 16.90
N PHE A 122 15.49 -10.03 16.65
CA PHE A 122 15.99 -11.05 17.57
C PHE A 122 17.08 -11.84 16.85
N LYS A 123 17.74 -12.74 17.57
CA LYS A 123 18.90 -13.47 17.05
C LYS A 123 18.68 -14.19 15.72
N HIS A 124 17.52 -14.80 15.51
CA HIS A 124 17.23 -15.63 14.33
C HIS A 124 15.83 -15.40 13.74
N TYR A 125 15.10 -14.42 14.27
CA TYR A 125 13.83 -13.98 13.71
C TYR A 125 13.65 -12.46 13.88
N LYS A 126 12.73 -11.89 13.10
CA LYS A 126 12.27 -10.52 13.22
C LYS A 126 10.78 -10.52 13.48
N VAL A 127 10.29 -9.50 14.16
CA VAL A 127 8.86 -9.26 14.33
C VAL A 127 8.53 -7.97 13.61
N VAL A 128 7.63 -8.05 12.64
CA VAL A 128 7.10 -6.88 11.93
C VAL A 128 5.65 -6.73 12.31
N THR A 129 5.26 -5.54 12.79
CA THR A 129 3.86 -5.25 13.14
C THR A 129 3.39 -4.04 12.36
N VAL A 130 2.44 -4.23 11.45
CA VAL A 130 1.74 -3.13 10.78
C VAL A 130 0.62 -2.66 11.70
N THR A 131 0.83 -1.50 12.32
CA THR A 131 -0.05 -0.91 13.33
C THR A 131 -1.19 -0.12 12.71
N THR A 132 -0.99 0.43 11.51
CA THR A 132 -1.98 1.24 10.79
C THR A 132 -2.13 0.75 9.35
N PRO A 133 -2.79 -0.41 9.12
CA PRO A 133 -2.93 -0.98 7.78
C PRO A 133 -3.83 -0.15 6.84
N TRP A 134 -4.67 0.72 7.40
CA TRP A 134 -5.44 1.76 6.70
C TRP A 134 -5.83 2.84 7.72
N PRO A 135 -6.32 4.02 7.28
CA PRO A 135 -6.73 5.09 8.19
C PRO A 135 -7.77 4.63 9.22
N ASN A 136 -7.53 4.93 10.50
CA ASN A 136 -8.40 4.57 11.63
C ASN A 136 -8.59 3.06 11.87
N ALA A 137 -7.69 2.22 11.36
CA ALA A 137 -7.70 0.79 11.63
C ALA A 137 -7.64 0.51 13.15
N ARG A 138 -8.39 -0.50 13.58
CA ARG A 138 -8.36 -1.03 14.96
C ARG A 138 -7.66 -2.39 15.05
N GLU A 139 -7.24 -2.90 13.91
CA GLU A 139 -6.58 -4.18 13.75
C GLU A 139 -5.16 -3.95 13.25
N ALA A 140 -4.25 -4.82 13.67
CA ALA A 140 -2.85 -4.81 13.31
C ALA A 140 -2.49 -6.15 12.66
N PHE A 141 -1.50 -6.13 11.78
CA PHE A 141 -0.98 -7.35 11.16
C PHE A 141 0.40 -7.63 11.70
N ARG A 142 0.60 -8.82 12.26
CA ARG A 142 1.86 -9.24 12.86
C ARG A 142 2.49 -10.36 12.05
N TYR A 143 3.76 -10.19 11.71
CA TYR A 143 4.55 -11.15 10.94
C TYR A 143 5.76 -11.58 11.76
N LEU A 144 5.94 -12.89 11.89
CA LEU A 144 7.12 -13.49 12.47
C LEU A 144 8.02 -13.98 11.34
N LEU A 145 9.08 -13.21 11.06
CA LEU A 145 10.01 -13.49 9.97
C LEU A 145 11.17 -14.32 10.49
N VAL A 146 11.16 -15.62 10.25
CA VAL A 146 12.14 -16.57 10.81
C VAL A 146 13.23 -16.86 9.78
N GLN A 147 14.49 -16.73 10.17
CA GLN A 147 15.62 -17.09 9.32
C GLN A 147 15.50 -18.57 8.94
N CYS A 148 15.48 -18.88 7.64
CA CYS A 148 15.25 -20.25 7.23
C CYS A 148 16.39 -21.19 7.68
N GLY A 149 16.01 -22.37 8.17
CA GLY A 149 16.91 -23.30 8.88
C GLY A 149 17.01 -23.06 10.39
N ALA A 150 16.42 -21.99 10.93
CA ALA A 150 16.28 -21.78 12.37
C ALA A 150 14.92 -22.29 12.90
N PRO A 151 14.81 -22.65 14.20
CA PRO A 151 13.54 -23.01 14.81
C PRO A 151 12.58 -21.81 14.87
N VAL A 152 11.28 -22.07 14.79
CA VAL A 152 10.24 -21.06 15.02
C VAL A 152 10.11 -20.82 16.53
N PRO A 153 10.23 -19.58 17.02
CA PRO A 153 10.06 -19.30 18.45
C PRO A 153 8.60 -19.46 18.90
N GLU A 154 8.41 -19.85 20.16
CA GLU A 154 7.10 -19.92 20.81
C GLU A 154 6.54 -18.52 21.14
N GLY A 155 5.23 -18.40 21.39
CA GLY A 155 4.59 -17.16 21.87
C GLY A 155 4.03 -16.22 20.80
N PHE A 156 3.93 -16.68 19.54
CA PHE A 156 3.49 -15.89 18.39
C PHE A 156 2.28 -16.50 17.65
N ALA A 157 1.33 -17.09 18.37
CA ALA A 157 0.19 -17.79 17.77
C ALA A 157 -0.76 -16.86 16.96
N ASP A 158 -0.69 -15.56 17.20
CA ASP A 158 -1.42 -14.49 16.52
C ASP A 158 -0.68 -13.95 15.28
N ALA A 159 0.58 -14.33 15.06
CA ALA A 159 1.40 -13.84 13.97
C ALA A 159 1.44 -14.82 12.80
N GLN A 160 1.53 -14.28 11.59
CA GLN A 160 1.83 -15.07 10.40
C GLN A 160 3.32 -15.41 10.39
N VAL A 161 3.66 -16.70 10.42
CA VAL A 161 5.05 -17.16 10.40
C VAL A 161 5.54 -17.30 8.97
N ILE A 162 6.58 -16.58 8.61
CA ILE A 162 7.15 -16.54 7.26
C ILE A 162 8.64 -16.84 7.35
N GLN A 163 9.10 -17.79 6.56
CA GLN A 163 10.53 -18.09 6.44
C GLN A 163 11.19 -17.04 5.55
N ILE A 164 12.31 -16.46 6.00
CA ILE A 164 13.09 -15.46 5.25
C ILE A 164 14.51 -15.98 4.97
N PRO A 165 15.12 -15.56 3.85
CA PRO A 165 14.60 -14.65 2.82
C PRO A 165 13.54 -15.31 1.93
N VAL A 166 12.46 -14.60 1.60
CA VAL A 166 11.49 -15.07 0.60
C VAL A 166 12.09 -15.00 -0.81
N ARG A 167 11.78 -16.00 -1.64
CA ARG A 167 12.38 -16.23 -2.97
C ARG A 167 11.42 -15.96 -4.13
N SER A 168 10.12 -15.99 -3.89
CA SER A 168 9.10 -15.68 -4.88
C SER A 168 8.05 -14.73 -4.28
N VAL A 169 7.79 -13.64 -4.99
CA VAL A 169 6.90 -12.56 -4.55
C VAL A 169 5.87 -12.28 -5.64
N ALA A 170 4.60 -12.22 -5.25
CA ALA A 170 3.53 -11.65 -6.06
C ALA A 170 3.14 -10.27 -5.51
N VAL A 171 2.88 -9.32 -6.40
CA VAL A 171 2.60 -7.93 -6.03
C VAL A 171 1.23 -7.49 -6.54
N LEU A 172 0.30 -7.18 -5.63
CA LEU A 172 -1.06 -6.76 -6.00
C LEU A 172 -1.22 -5.25 -6.22
N SER A 173 -0.24 -4.44 -5.79
CA SER A 173 -0.20 -3.00 -6.02
C SER A 173 1.09 -2.59 -6.69
N THR A 174 1.01 -1.81 -7.77
CA THR A 174 2.19 -1.31 -8.49
C THR A 174 3.09 -0.46 -7.60
N THR A 175 2.54 0.15 -6.54
CA THR A 175 3.30 0.90 -5.54
C THR A 175 4.36 0.07 -4.80
N HIS A 176 4.21 -1.26 -4.73
CA HIS A 176 5.19 -2.14 -4.08
C HIS A 176 6.28 -2.64 -5.05
N LEU A 177 6.06 -2.56 -6.37
CA LEU A 177 7.05 -3.00 -7.38
C LEU A 177 8.39 -2.26 -7.27
N PRO A 178 8.42 -0.92 -7.10
CA PRO A 178 9.66 -0.16 -6.89
C PRO A 178 10.53 -0.71 -5.77
N HIS A 179 9.94 -1.33 -4.74
CA HIS A 179 10.71 -1.86 -3.63
C HIS A 179 11.60 -3.02 -4.10
N LEU A 180 11.07 -3.91 -4.94
CA LEU A 180 11.85 -5.00 -5.54
C LEU A 180 12.89 -4.45 -6.51
N GLU A 181 12.55 -3.45 -7.31
CA GLU A 181 13.50 -2.82 -8.25
C GLU A 181 14.67 -2.15 -7.51
N ARG A 182 14.39 -1.33 -6.49
CA ARG A 182 15.42 -0.64 -5.71
C ARG A 182 16.31 -1.60 -4.91
N LEU A 183 15.76 -2.72 -4.46
CA LEU A 183 16.49 -3.76 -3.75
C LEU A 183 17.21 -4.74 -4.67
N ASP A 184 17.09 -4.59 -6.00
CA ASP A 184 17.62 -5.51 -7.02
C ASP A 184 17.14 -6.95 -6.79
N ALA A 185 15.82 -7.08 -6.58
CA ALA A 185 15.12 -8.31 -6.24
C ALA A 185 13.99 -8.62 -7.24
N LEU A 186 14.04 -8.05 -8.45
CA LEU A 186 13.06 -8.31 -9.52
C LEU A 186 13.17 -9.73 -10.12
N ASP A 187 14.25 -10.46 -9.82
CA ASP A 187 14.37 -11.90 -10.06
C ASP A 187 13.37 -12.71 -9.22
N ARG A 188 12.95 -12.18 -8.06
CA ARG A 188 11.97 -12.82 -7.17
C ARG A 188 10.52 -12.50 -7.54
N LEU A 189 10.27 -11.57 -8.46
CA LEU A 189 8.91 -11.22 -8.87
C LEU A 189 8.36 -12.32 -9.80
N VAL A 190 7.28 -12.98 -9.37
CA VAL A 190 6.62 -14.03 -10.17
C VAL A 190 5.24 -13.63 -10.69
N ALA A 191 4.60 -12.64 -10.06
CA ALA A 191 3.28 -12.18 -10.47
C ALA A 191 2.97 -10.72 -10.11
N VAL A 192 2.10 -10.11 -10.91
CA VAL A 192 1.54 -8.77 -10.68
C VAL A 192 0.02 -8.80 -10.75
N GLY A 193 -0.64 -7.89 -10.02
CA GLY A 193 -2.09 -7.78 -10.04
C GLY A 193 -2.64 -7.50 -11.45
N ALA A 194 -2.46 -6.27 -11.95
CA ALA A 194 -2.94 -5.86 -13.27
C ALA A 194 -1.79 -5.36 -14.13
N ARG A 195 -1.55 -6.03 -15.27
CA ARG A 195 -0.36 -5.77 -16.11
C ARG A 195 -0.39 -4.39 -16.79
N ASP A 196 -1.59 -3.88 -17.06
CA ASP A 196 -1.84 -2.60 -17.72
C ASP A 196 -1.50 -1.39 -16.84
N SER A 197 -1.43 -1.59 -15.52
CA SER A 197 -1.01 -0.56 -14.57
C SER A 197 0.50 -0.51 -14.31
N VAL A 198 1.28 -1.45 -14.84
CA VAL A 198 2.73 -1.50 -14.64
C VAL A 198 3.45 -0.49 -15.54
N TYR A 199 4.24 0.39 -14.93
CA TYR A 199 5.08 1.35 -15.64
C TYR A 199 6.46 0.78 -16.00
N SER A 200 7.17 0.19 -15.03
CA SER A 200 8.57 -0.23 -15.11
C SER A 200 8.87 -1.02 -16.39
N PRO A 201 9.77 -0.51 -17.26
CA PRO A 201 10.17 -1.20 -18.48
C PRO A 201 10.69 -2.61 -18.20
N THR A 202 11.52 -2.77 -17.18
CA THR A 202 12.10 -4.06 -16.76
C THR A 202 11.02 -5.07 -16.37
N VAL A 203 10.00 -4.65 -15.60
CA VAL A 203 8.90 -5.54 -15.22
C VAL A 203 8.05 -5.89 -16.44
N ARG A 204 7.82 -4.95 -17.35
CA ARG A 204 7.07 -5.19 -18.58
C ARG A 204 7.76 -6.18 -19.52
N GLU A 205 9.08 -6.11 -19.62
CA GLU A 205 9.88 -7.10 -20.35
C GLU A 205 9.72 -8.50 -19.74
N LYS A 206 9.74 -8.61 -18.40
CA LYS A 206 9.48 -9.89 -17.71
C LYS A 206 8.06 -10.41 -17.94
N ILE A 207 7.05 -9.53 -18.00
CA ILE A 207 5.68 -9.90 -18.35
C ILE A 207 5.61 -10.39 -19.80
N ALA A 208 6.24 -9.68 -20.74
CA ALA A 208 6.26 -10.06 -22.15
C ALA A 208 6.98 -11.39 -22.39
N ALA A 209 8.03 -11.68 -21.61
CA ALA A 209 8.76 -12.94 -21.62
C ALA A 209 8.03 -14.11 -20.92
N GLY A 210 6.87 -13.86 -20.29
CA GLY A 210 6.12 -14.86 -19.53
C GLY A 210 6.74 -15.22 -18.18
N ALA A 211 7.76 -14.51 -17.71
CA ALA A 211 8.39 -14.72 -16.41
C ALA A 211 7.57 -14.15 -15.25
N VAL A 212 6.69 -13.17 -15.53
CA VAL A 212 5.79 -12.55 -14.55
C VAL A 212 4.35 -12.70 -15.04
N THR A 213 3.53 -13.34 -14.21
CA THR A 213 2.13 -13.64 -14.53
C THR A 213 1.16 -12.59 -13.98
N GLU A 214 0.11 -12.26 -14.73
CA GLU A 214 -0.97 -11.41 -14.22
C GLU A 214 -1.97 -12.24 -13.42
N ILE A 215 -2.27 -11.82 -12.18
CA ILE A 215 -3.14 -12.56 -11.24
C ILE A 215 -4.44 -11.84 -10.89
N GLY A 216 -4.75 -10.71 -11.53
CA GLY A 216 -6.03 -10.00 -11.41
C GLY A 216 -6.00 -8.79 -10.47
N ARG A 217 -7.10 -8.02 -10.46
CA ARG A 217 -7.18 -6.70 -9.79
C ARG A 217 -8.13 -6.70 -8.60
N GLY A 218 -7.68 -6.17 -7.47
CA GLY A 218 -8.52 -6.01 -6.27
C GLY A 218 -9.26 -7.32 -5.92
N PRO A 219 -10.58 -7.30 -5.65
CA PRO A 219 -11.31 -8.52 -5.28
C PRO A 219 -11.48 -9.55 -6.41
N SER A 220 -11.07 -9.23 -7.64
CA SER A 220 -11.15 -10.14 -8.80
C SER A 220 -9.88 -10.95 -9.06
N ILE A 221 -9.03 -11.12 -8.04
CA ILE A 221 -7.82 -11.95 -8.13
C ILE A 221 -8.15 -13.42 -8.47
N ASN A 222 -7.30 -14.04 -9.28
CA ASN A 222 -7.39 -15.44 -9.65
C ASN A 222 -6.65 -16.31 -8.63
N LEU A 223 -7.38 -16.77 -7.60
CA LEU A 223 -6.81 -17.58 -6.52
C LEU A 223 -6.14 -18.87 -7.02
N GLU A 224 -6.76 -19.57 -7.96
CA GLU A 224 -6.21 -20.83 -8.51
C GLU A 224 -4.84 -20.61 -9.15
N MET A 225 -4.69 -19.53 -9.91
CA MET A 225 -3.41 -19.17 -10.51
C MET A 225 -2.35 -18.78 -9.47
N ILE A 226 -2.75 -18.11 -8.39
CA ILE A 226 -1.83 -17.78 -7.30
C ILE A 226 -1.36 -19.06 -6.60
N LEU A 227 -2.26 -20.02 -6.37
CA LEU A 227 -1.94 -21.31 -5.77
C LEU A 227 -1.01 -22.14 -6.67
N ASP A 228 -1.25 -22.15 -7.98
CA ASP A 228 -0.41 -22.84 -8.97
C ASP A 228 1.00 -22.25 -9.06
N LEU A 229 1.11 -20.92 -9.03
CA LEU A 229 2.41 -20.22 -9.02
C LEU A 229 3.18 -20.39 -7.71
N GLY A 230 2.49 -20.63 -6.59
CA GLY A 230 3.09 -20.85 -5.27
C GLY A 230 4.05 -19.75 -4.80
N PRO A 231 3.68 -18.45 -4.81
CA PRO A 231 4.55 -17.40 -4.28
C PRO A 231 4.74 -17.57 -2.77
N GLU A 232 5.98 -17.40 -2.31
CA GLU A 232 6.31 -17.44 -0.87
C GLU A 232 5.78 -16.20 -0.12
N LEU A 233 5.48 -15.13 -0.84
CA LEU A 233 4.85 -13.92 -0.32
C LEU A 233 3.95 -13.24 -1.36
N VAL A 234 2.77 -12.80 -0.95
CA VAL A 234 1.93 -11.86 -1.70
C VAL A 234 1.89 -10.53 -0.97
N THR A 235 2.23 -9.43 -1.65
CA THR A 235 2.02 -8.09 -1.08
C THR A 235 0.64 -7.56 -1.48
N ALA A 236 -0.09 -7.03 -0.50
CA ALA A 236 -1.46 -6.52 -0.67
C ALA A 236 -1.63 -5.17 0.02
N VAL A 237 -2.63 -4.40 -0.40
CA VAL A 237 -3.02 -3.14 0.25
C VAL A 237 -4.20 -3.40 1.18
N GLY A 238 -4.19 -2.77 2.35
CA GLY A 238 -5.31 -2.78 3.29
C GLY A 238 -6.26 -1.60 3.06
N HIS A 239 -7.57 -1.86 3.14
CA HIS A 239 -8.63 -0.87 3.03
C HIS A 239 -9.61 -0.97 4.20
N ASP A 240 -10.18 0.17 4.58
CA ASP A 240 -11.28 0.27 5.55
C ASP A 240 -12.58 -0.37 5.05
N GLN A 241 -12.70 -0.54 3.73
CA GLN A 241 -13.80 -1.19 3.04
C GLN A 241 -13.46 -2.65 2.73
N PRO A 242 -14.04 -3.63 3.47
CA PRO A 242 -13.63 -5.03 3.40
C PRO A 242 -13.77 -5.67 2.02
N GLN A 243 -14.68 -5.18 1.17
CA GLN A 243 -14.88 -5.70 -0.18
C GLN A 243 -13.71 -5.45 -1.13
N TYR A 244 -12.79 -4.55 -0.80
CA TYR A 244 -11.57 -4.31 -1.59
C TYR A 244 -10.37 -5.12 -1.07
N ASN A 245 -10.49 -5.72 0.11
CA ASN A 245 -9.40 -6.45 0.74
C ASN A 245 -9.26 -7.86 0.15
N THR A 246 -8.09 -8.17 -0.40
CA THR A 246 -7.74 -9.50 -0.91
C THR A 246 -7.09 -10.39 0.16
N HIS A 247 -6.43 -9.78 1.16
CA HIS A 247 -5.66 -10.49 2.17
C HIS A 247 -6.47 -11.57 2.94
N PRO A 248 -7.76 -11.39 3.32
CA PRO A 248 -8.46 -12.43 4.08
C PRO A 248 -8.73 -13.68 3.26
N LEU A 249 -8.94 -13.54 1.94
CA LEU A 249 -9.13 -14.68 1.04
C LEU A 249 -7.82 -15.47 0.92
N LEU A 250 -6.72 -14.78 0.65
CA LEU A 250 -5.39 -15.37 0.47
C LEU A 250 -4.90 -16.07 1.76
N GLN A 251 -5.04 -15.41 2.91
CA GLN A 251 -4.65 -15.99 4.20
C GLN A 251 -5.42 -17.27 4.54
N ARG A 252 -6.74 -17.32 4.26
CA ARG A 252 -7.54 -18.54 4.44
C ARG A 252 -7.13 -19.67 3.50
N ALA A 253 -6.54 -19.35 2.35
CA ALA A 253 -5.97 -20.31 1.43
C ALA A 253 -4.55 -20.78 1.82
N GLY A 254 -4.02 -20.32 2.96
CA GLY A 254 -2.67 -20.67 3.43
C GLY A 254 -1.55 -19.91 2.72
N ILE A 255 -1.88 -18.85 1.98
CA ILE A 255 -0.89 -18.01 1.29
C ILE A 255 -0.38 -16.96 2.26
N ASN A 256 0.94 -16.77 2.27
CA ASN A 256 1.55 -15.70 3.05
C ASN A 256 1.25 -14.34 2.42
N VAL A 257 0.71 -13.42 3.21
CA VAL A 257 0.36 -12.07 2.75
C VAL A 257 1.01 -11.03 3.64
N ALA A 258 1.74 -10.09 3.04
CA ALA A 258 2.20 -8.86 3.69
C ALA A 258 1.31 -7.69 3.25
N VAL A 259 0.56 -7.15 4.20
CA VAL A 259 -0.20 -5.90 4.03
C VAL A 259 0.78 -4.73 4.10
N ASN A 260 0.97 -4.06 2.97
CA ASN A 260 1.73 -2.82 2.87
C ASN A 260 0.75 -1.63 2.92
N ALA A 261 1.06 -0.65 3.75
CA ALA A 261 0.20 0.50 4.04
C ALA A 261 0.98 1.81 3.93
N GLU A 262 1.99 1.84 3.06
CA GLU A 262 2.81 3.01 2.77
C GLU A 262 1.96 4.21 2.37
N TYR A 263 0.80 4.02 1.75
CA TYR A 263 -0.09 5.11 1.35
C TYR A 263 -0.68 5.91 2.53
N VAL A 264 -0.67 5.34 3.75
CA VAL A 264 -1.18 5.98 4.96
C VAL A 264 -0.17 6.96 5.56
N GLU A 265 1.11 6.81 5.22
CA GLU A 265 2.16 7.66 5.79
C GLU A 265 1.96 9.13 5.40
N PRO A 266 2.09 10.06 6.36
CA PRO A 266 1.75 11.45 6.13
C PRO A 266 2.91 12.24 5.49
N THR A 267 4.08 11.65 5.26
CA THR A 267 5.24 12.29 4.61
C THR A 267 5.78 11.42 3.49
N LEU A 268 6.38 12.02 2.44
CA LEU A 268 7.02 11.25 1.37
C LEU A 268 8.15 10.34 1.89
N LEU A 269 8.96 10.81 2.84
CA LEU A 269 10.00 10.00 3.48
C LEU A 269 9.40 8.82 4.26
N GLY A 270 8.30 9.03 4.98
CA GLY A 270 7.57 7.95 5.67
C GLY A 270 7.11 6.89 4.67
N ARG A 271 6.48 7.30 3.56
CA ARG A 271 6.06 6.40 2.47
C ARG A 271 7.25 5.61 1.92
N SER A 272 8.36 6.30 1.65
CA SER A 272 9.57 5.71 1.06
C SER A 272 10.26 4.71 2.01
N GLU A 273 10.14 4.93 3.32
CA GLU A 273 10.78 4.06 4.31
C GLU A 273 10.13 2.66 4.39
N TRP A 274 8.93 2.48 3.84
CA TRP A 274 8.35 1.14 3.64
C TRP A 274 9.16 0.26 2.68
N LEU A 275 10.18 0.80 1.99
CA LEU A 275 11.25 0.00 1.39
C LEU A 275 11.85 -0.99 2.41
N LYS A 276 12.04 -0.56 3.67
CA LYS A 276 12.56 -1.39 4.77
C LYS A 276 11.58 -2.48 5.18
N PHE A 277 10.27 -2.23 5.09
CA PHE A 277 9.24 -3.25 5.32
C PHE A 277 9.41 -4.40 4.33
N THR A 278 9.45 -4.12 3.02
CA THR A 278 9.67 -5.16 2.00
C THR A 278 11.03 -5.84 2.15
N ALA A 279 12.08 -5.09 2.45
CA ALA A 279 13.41 -5.62 2.65
C ALA A 279 13.50 -6.64 3.79
N ALA A 280 12.70 -6.48 4.84
CA ALA A 280 12.68 -7.41 5.97
C ALA A 280 12.32 -8.84 5.55
N PHE A 281 11.35 -9.00 4.63
CA PHE A 281 10.96 -10.30 4.06
C PHE A 281 12.02 -10.88 3.14
N LEU A 282 12.78 -10.03 2.45
CA LEU A 282 13.86 -10.42 1.54
C LEU A 282 15.20 -10.63 2.25
N ASN A 283 15.27 -10.30 3.55
CA ASN A 283 16.48 -10.22 4.37
C ASN A 283 17.54 -9.23 3.84
N LEU A 284 17.08 -8.15 3.19
CA LEU A 284 17.91 -7.11 2.54
C LEU A 284 17.95 -5.80 3.36
N ASP A 285 17.82 -5.89 4.68
CA ASP A 285 17.60 -4.77 5.59
C ASP A 285 18.72 -3.73 5.54
N GLY A 286 19.98 -4.17 5.55
CA GLY A 286 21.13 -3.27 5.42
C GLY A 286 21.19 -2.53 4.09
N ARG A 287 20.73 -3.15 2.99
CA ARG A 287 20.62 -2.47 1.68
C ARG A 287 19.56 -1.38 1.73
N ALA A 288 18.36 -1.72 2.22
CA ALA A 288 17.28 -0.75 2.37
C ALA A 288 17.66 0.42 3.29
N GLN A 289 18.40 0.14 4.37
CA GLN A 289 18.91 1.17 5.27
C GLN A 289 19.80 2.18 4.54
N ARG A 290 20.74 1.72 3.70
CA ARG A 290 21.65 2.59 2.94
C ARG A 290 20.93 3.38 1.85
N GLU A 291 20.07 2.71 1.07
CA GLU A 291 19.27 3.35 0.02
C GLU A 291 18.41 4.48 0.59
N PHE A 292 17.70 4.18 1.69
CA PHE A 292 16.83 5.15 2.35
C PHE A 292 17.62 6.30 2.98
N ALA A 293 18.76 6.04 3.61
CA ALA A 293 19.62 7.10 4.14
C ALA A 293 20.05 8.10 3.05
N GLY A 294 20.39 7.61 1.85
CA GLY A 294 20.68 8.48 0.71
C GLY A 294 19.47 9.29 0.23
N MET A 295 18.26 8.73 0.29
CA MET A 295 17.02 9.48 -0.01
C MET A 295 16.81 10.63 0.98
N VAL A 296 16.98 10.37 2.29
CA VAL A 296 16.87 11.37 3.35
C VAL A 296 17.89 12.49 3.14
N GLU A 297 19.16 12.15 2.94
CA GLU A 297 20.24 13.14 2.73
C GLU A 297 19.91 14.09 1.57
N ARG A 298 19.47 13.55 0.42
CA ARG A 298 19.09 14.37 -0.74
C ARG A 298 17.84 15.20 -0.47
N TYR A 299 16.83 14.63 0.19
CA TYR A 299 15.60 15.35 0.53
C TYR A 299 15.90 16.55 1.45
N GLU A 300 16.68 16.33 2.51
CA GLU A 300 17.06 17.38 3.46
C GLU A 300 17.91 18.46 2.78
N ALA A 301 18.83 18.08 1.88
CA ALA A 301 19.63 19.03 1.10
C ALA A 301 18.76 19.94 0.22
N TYR A 302 17.66 19.43 -0.36
CA TYR A 302 16.71 20.25 -1.12
C TYR A 302 15.88 21.16 -0.21
N THR A 303 15.33 20.63 0.88
CA THR A 303 14.55 21.42 1.85
C THR A 303 15.37 22.60 2.39
N ALA A 304 16.66 22.40 2.64
CA ALA A 304 17.54 23.46 3.15
C ALA A 304 17.63 24.68 2.20
N GLN A 305 17.47 24.50 0.89
CA GLN A 305 17.58 25.57 -0.10
C GLN A 305 16.39 26.55 -0.11
N VAL A 306 15.24 26.11 0.42
CA VAL A 306 13.98 26.87 0.41
C VAL A 306 13.48 27.23 1.82
N ARG A 307 14.08 26.66 2.87
CA ARG A 307 13.65 26.85 4.27
C ARG A 307 13.57 28.31 4.70
N GLU A 308 14.55 29.10 4.28
CA GLU A 308 14.69 30.51 4.67
C GLU A 308 13.85 31.48 3.81
N ILE A 309 13.05 30.96 2.85
CA ILE A 309 12.14 31.79 2.06
C ILE A 309 11.03 32.33 2.98
N PRO A 310 10.88 33.67 3.10
CA PRO A 310 9.86 34.29 3.94
C PRO A 310 8.46 33.86 3.53
N ALA A 311 7.57 33.64 4.50
CA ALA A 311 6.20 33.18 4.24
C ALA A 311 5.43 34.05 3.22
N ALA A 312 5.69 35.36 3.20
CA ALA A 312 5.08 36.31 2.25
C ALA A 312 5.54 36.12 0.79
N GLN A 313 6.67 35.45 0.57
CA GLN A 313 7.23 35.16 -0.76
C GLN A 313 6.93 33.72 -1.21
N ARG A 314 6.29 32.90 -0.38
CA ARG A 314 5.94 31.51 -0.70
C ARG A 314 4.70 31.47 -1.59
N PRO A 315 4.77 30.90 -2.81
CA PRO A 315 3.61 30.82 -3.69
C PRO A 315 2.46 30.05 -3.04
N THR A 316 1.24 30.53 -3.28
CA THR A 316 0.01 29.84 -2.87
C THR A 316 -0.29 28.66 -3.79
N VAL A 317 -0.60 27.51 -3.19
CA VAL A 317 -0.80 26.25 -3.90
C VAL A 317 -2.10 25.60 -3.49
N PHE A 318 -2.84 25.09 -4.47
CA PHE A 318 -3.94 24.15 -4.24
C PHE A 318 -3.84 22.93 -5.16
N GLY A 319 -4.60 21.90 -4.82
CA GLY A 319 -4.58 20.64 -5.53
C GLY A 319 -5.95 20.03 -5.75
N GLY A 320 -5.99 19.01 -6.60
CA GLY A 320 -7.19 18.26 -6.91
C GLY A 320 -7.91 18.77 -8.15
N PHE A 321 -9.05 18.16 -8.43
CA PHE A 321 -9.91 18.50 -9.56
C PHE A 321 -11.35 18.02 -9.28
N LEU A 322 -12.30 18.50 -10.06
CA LEU A 322 -13.70 18.10 -9.98
C LEU A 322 -13.90 16.70 -10.58
N HIS A 323 -14.45 15.78 -9.80
CA HIS A 323 -14.88 14.46 -10.23
C HIS A 323 -16.34 14.23 -9.83
N ARG A 324 -17.24 14.11 -10.82
CA ARG A 324 -18.69 13.91 -10.59
C ARG A 324 -19.27 14.94 -9.60
N ASP A 325 -19.07 16.22 -9.91
CA ASP A 325 -19.53 17.39 -9.14
C ASP A 325 -18.93 17.56 -7.74
N VAL A 326 -17.94 16.75 -7.37
CA VAL A 326 -17.19 16.87 -6.11
C VAL A 326 -15.73 17.15 -6.40
N TRP A 327 -15.19 18.22 -5.80
CA TRP A 327 -13.76 18.51 -5.86
C TRP A 327 -13.07 17.85 -4.68
N TYR A 328 -12.07 17.00 -4.96
CA TYR A 328 -11.28 16.33 -3.93
C TYR A 328 -9.95 17.04 -3.73
N VAL A 329 -9.87 17.90 -2.71
CA VAL A 329 -8.63 18.59 -2.31
C VAL A 329 -7.87 17.71 -1.29
N PRO A 330 -6.53 17.57 -1.33
CA PRO A 330 -5.80 16.95 -0.23
C PRO A 330 -6.04 17.65 1.14
N GLY A 331 -6.11 16.91 2.24
CA GLY A 331 -6.17 17.52 3.58
C GLY A 331 -4.83 18.15 3.99
N GLY A 332 -4.84 19.01 5.01
CA GLY A 332 -3.65 19.74 5.47
C GLY A 332 -2.59 18.86 6.15
N ASP A 333 -3.00 17.72 6.71
CA ASP A 333 -2.10 16.70 7.26
C ASP A 333 -1.65 15.65 6.24
N SER A 334 -2.00 15.83 4.95
CA SER A 334 -1.58 14.93 3.88
C SER A 334 -0.11 15.11 3.49
N TYR A 335 0.48 14.08 2.87
CA TYR A 335 1.83 14.16 2.32
C TYR A 335 1.96 15.23 1.22
N ILE A 336 0.87 15.57 0.53
CA ILE A 336 0.88 16.63 -0.50
C ILE A 336 1.02 18.01 0.16
N ALA A 337 0.27 18.26 1.24
CA ALA A 337 0.39 19.51 1.99
C ALA A 337 1.80 19.69 2.56
N ARG A 338 2.38 18.60 3.12
CA ARG A 338 3.76 18.59 3.63
C ARG A 338 4.80 18.77 2.52
N LEU A 339 4.63 18.10 1.38
CA LEU A 339 5.49 18.29 0.20
C LEU A 339 5.50 19.76 -0.25
N VAL A 340 4.34 20.40 -0.32
CA VAL A 340 4.26 21.83 -0.66
C VAL A 340 4.96 22.69 0.39
N ALA A 341 4.79 22.40 1.68
CA ALA A 341 5.45 23.14 2.76
C ALA A 341 6.98 22.98 2.72
N ASP A 342 7.47 21.75 2.54
CA ASP A 342 8.90 21.42 2.44
C ASP A 342 9.53 22.04 1.19
N ALA A 343 8.76 22.20 0.11
CA ALA A 343 9.18 22.90 -1.10
C ALA A 343 9.14 24.43 -0.98
N GLY A 344 8.83 24.99 0.20
CA GLY A 344 8.73 26.43 0.42
C GLY A 344 7.47 27.05 -0.19
N GLY A 345 6.39 26.30 -0.35
CA GLY A 345 5.07 26.78 -0.78
C GLY A 345 4.12 27.04 0.39
N ARG A 346 2.97 27.63 0.09
CA ARG A 346 1.86 27.81 1.03
C ARG A 346 0.63 27.05 0.54
N TYR A 347 0.41 25.87 1.11
CA TYR A 347 -0.76 25.06 0.79
C TYR A 347 -2.02 25.69 1.37
N LEU A 348 -3.05 25.87 0.54
CA LEU A 348 -4.20 26.66 0.94
C LEU A 348 -5.08 25.98 2.00
N TRP A 349 -5.06 24.66 2.16
CA TRP A 349 -5.78 23.90 3.21
C TRP A 349 -4.86 23.38 4.31
N ALA A 350 -3.71 24.02 4.55
CA ALA A 350 -2.74 23.57 5.56
C ALA A 350 -3.28 23.57 7.01
N ASP A 351 -4.40 24.22 7.27
CA ASP A 351 -5.12 24.29 8.55
C ASP A 351 -6.08 23.11 8.80
N ASP A 352 -6.30 22.24 7.80
CA ASP A 352 -7.17 21.07 7.94
C ASP A 352 -6.40 19.85 8.47
N ALA A 353 -6.89 19.23 9.54
CA ALA A 353 -6.21 18.13 10.23
C ALA A 353 -6.39 16.73 9.61
N ARG A 354 -6.95 16.61 8.39
CA ARG A 354 -7.15 15.30 7.75
C ARG A 354 -5.96 14.93 6.87
N GLN A 355 -5.61 13.65 6.89
CA GLN A 355 -4.63 13.05 5.98
C GLN A 355 -5.23 12.71 4.62
N ALA A 356 -6.54 12.40 4.59
CA ALA A 356 -7.28 12.05 3.39
C ALA A 356 -7.84 13.27 2.65
N SER A 357 -8.35 13.07 1.43
CA SER A 357 -8.98 14.12 0.65
C SER A 357 -10.25 14.69 1.29
N ILE A 358 -10.47 15.98 1.07
CA ILE A 358 -11.65 16.76 1.43
C ILE A 358 -12.60 16.79 0.23
N PRO A 359 -13.84 16.27 0.34
CA PRO A 359 -14.85 16.51 -0.65
C PRO A 359 -15.42 17.92 -0.48
N LEU A 360 -15.28 18.76 -1.51
CA LEU A 360 -15.76 20.15 -1.53
C LEU A 360 -16.58 20.41 -2.80
N SER A 361 -17.41 21.46 -2.78
CA SER A 361 -18.01 21.99 -4.01
C SER A 361 -17.00 22.83 -4.80
N PHE A 362 -17.29 23.08 -6.08
CA PHE A 362 -16.48 23.99 -6.88
C PHE A 362 -16.41 25.39 -6.25
N GLU A 363 -17.54 25.92 -5.79
CA GLU A 363 -17.66 27.26 -5.21
C GLU A 363 -16.80 27.41 -3.96
N ALA A 364 -16.80 26.41 -3.08
CA ALA A 364 -15.98 26.43 -1.87
C ALA A 364 -14.47 26.41 -2.19
N VAL A 365 -14.06 25.69 -3.25
CA VAL A 365 -12.68 25.70 -3.72
C VAL A 365 -12.36 27.05 -4.37
N PHE A 366 -13.26 27.57 -5.20
CA PHE A 366 -13.06 28.84 -5.90
C PHE A 366 -12.98 30.03 -4.95
N GLU A 367 -13.81 30.08 -3.91
CA GLU A 367 -13.77 31.10 -2.87
C GLU A 367 -12.40 31.16 -2.17
N ARG A 368 -11.78 30.01 -1.91
CA ARG A 368 -10.49 29.92 -1.20
C ARG A 368 -9.28 30.01 -2.11
N ALA A 369 -9.36 29.46 -3.32
CA ALA A 369 -8.22 29.23 -4.21
C ALA A 369 -8.33 29.95 -5.58
N GLY A 370 -9.37 30.76 -5.81
CA GLY A 370 -9.55 31.52 -7.04
C GLY A 370 -8.33 32.37 -7.43
N ASP A 371 -7.66 32.94 -6.43
CA ASP A 371 -6.45 33.77 -6.59
C ASP A 371 -5.14 33.01 -6.31
N ALA A 372 -5.19 31.68 -6.17
CA ALA A 372 -4.00 30.86 -5.96
C ALA A 372 -3.05 30.93 -7.16
N GLU A 373 -1.75 30.93 -6.88
CA GLU A 373 -0.72 31.10 -7.90
C GLU A 373 -0.38 29.81 -8.64
N VAL A 374 -0.50 28.65 -7.98
CA VAL A 374 -0.14 27.35 -8.56
C VAL A 374 -1.24 26.32 -8.31
N TRP A 375 -1.56 25.56 -9.35
CA TRP A 375 -2.51 24.45 -9.30
C TRP A 375 -1.85 23.12 -9.67
N PHE A 376 -1.89 22.16 -8.73
CA PHE A 376 -1.55 20.77 -9.00
C PHE A 376 -2.79 19.91 -9.32
N THR A 377 -2.80 19.29 -10.49
CA THR A 377 -3.87 18.39 -10.94
C THR A 377 -3.33 16.98 -11.23
N SER A 378 -4.24 16.03 -11.48
CA SER A 378 -3.89 14.60 -11.63
C SER A 378 -4.73 13.85 -12.68
N GLY A 379 -5.35 14.56 -13.62
CA GLY A 379 -6.07 13.93 -14.73
C GLY A 379 -5.11 13.26 -15.71
N LEU A 380 -5.26 11.95 -15.95
CA LEU A 380 -4.35 11.19 -16.81
C LEU A 380 -4.33 11.69 -18.27
N ASP A 381 -5.47 12.21 -18.75
CA ASP A 381 -5.68 12.62 -20.14
C ASP A 381 -5.57 14.13 -20.39
N TRP A 382 -4.99 14.87 -19.43
CA TRP A 382 -4.86 16.32 -19.51
C TRP A 382 -3.41 16.73 -19.78
N PHE A 383 -3.13 17.19 -21.00
CA PHE A 383 -1.79 17.56 -21.46
C PHE A 383 -1.64 19.06 -21.69
N THR A 384 -2.74 19.81 -21.74
CA THR A 384 -2.81 21.26 -21.94
C THR A 384 -3.87 21.87 -21.05
N ARG A 385 -3.83 23.21 -20.87
CA ARG A 385 -4.94 23.92 -20.20
C ARG A 385 -6.25 23.85 -20.99
N ALA A 386 -6.19 23.67 -22.31
CA ALA A 386 -7.39 23.48 -23.12
C ALA A 386 -8.14 22.20 -22.74
N ASP A 387 -7.43 21.12 -22.41
CA ASP A 387 -8.06 19.87 -21.95
C ASP A 387 -8.81 20.06 -20.63
N LEU A 388 -8.25 20.85 -19.72
CA LEU A 388 -8.89 21.23 -18.46
C LEU A 388 -10.16 22.04 -18.72
N HIS A 389 -10.07 23.07 -19.56
CA HIS A 389 -11.21 23.92 -19.90
C HIS A 389 -12.32 23.11 -20.59
N ALA A 390 -11.96 22.16 -21.45
CA ALA A 390 -12.92 21.26 -22.08
C ALA A 390 -13.60 20.32 -21.07
N ALA A 391 -12.88 19.90 -20.03
CA ALA A 391 -13.45 19.11 -18.94
C ALA A 391 -14.39 19.93 -18.05
N ASN A 392 -14.06 21.20 -17.80
CA ASN A 392 -14.92 22.15 -17.09
C ASN A 392 -14.52 23.60 -17.41
N GLU A 393 -15.43 24.37 -18.02
CA GLU A 393 -15.18 25.76 -18.43
C GLU A 393 -14.86 26.68 -17.24
N HIS A 394 -15.40 26.38 -16.05
CA HIS A 394 -15.17 27.19 -14.85
C HIS A 394 -13.72 27.11 -14.35
N TYR A 395 -12.93 26.13 -14.80
CA TYR A 395 -11.49 26.11 -14.52
C TYR A 395 -10.76 27.35 -15.07
N GLY A 396 -11.30 27.98 -16.12
CA GLY A 396 -10.80 29.25 -16.64
C GLY A 396 -10.83 30.42 -15.63
N ALA A 397 -11.62 30.29 -14.56
CA ALA A 397 -11.76 31.31 -13.53
C ALA A 397 -10.61 31.32 -12.51
N PHE A 398 -9.76 30.30 -12.42
CA PHE A 398 -8.62 30.30 -11.49
C PHE A 398 -7.45 31.15 -12.02
N ARG A 399 -6.81 31.93 -11.14
CA ARG A 399 -5.60 32.70 -11.47
C ARG A 399 -4.49 31.80 -12.01
N ALA A 400 -4.19 30.69 -11.33
CA ALA A 400 -3.22 29.69 -11.79
C ALA A 400 -3.50 29.21 -13.22
N PHE A 401 -4.77 29.03 -13.60
CA PHE A 401 -5.15 28.68 -14.96
C PHE A 401 -4.83 29.81 -15.93
N ARG A 402 -5.27 31.04 -15.65
CA ARG A 402 -5.04 32.21 -16.52
C ARG A 402 -3.56 32.51 -16.74
N GLU A 403 -2.77 32.41 -15.68
CA GLU A 403 -1.32 32.67 -15.69
C GLU A 403 -0.48 31.48 -16.18
N GLY A 404 -1.12 30.35 -16.52
CA GLY A 404 -0.41 29.19 -17.06
C GLY A 404 0.43 28.44 -16.01
N ARG A 405 0.11 28.56 -14.72
CA ARG A 405 0.82 27.87 -13.63
C ARG A 405 0.05 26.63 -13.16
N VAL A 406 -0.31 25.78 -14.11
CA VAL A 406 -0.98 24.50 -13.87
C VAL A 406 -0.04 23.35 -14.19
N TYR A 407 0.08 22.41 -13.26
CA TYR A 407 0.99 21.27 -13.37
C TYR A 407 0.26 19.97 -13.05
N ASN A 408 0.54 18.94 -13.84
CA ASN A 408 -0.12 17.64 -13.76
C ASN A 408 0.90 16.53 -13.48
N ILE A 409 0.54 15.53 -12.69
CA ILE A 409 1.40 14.38 -12.35
C ILE A 409 1.45 13.29 -13.45
N ASN A 410 1.23 13.66 -14.72
CA ASN A 410 1.19 12.74 -15.86
C ASN A 410 2.40 12.91 -16.81
N ALA A 411 3.53 13.41 -16.30
CA ALA A 411 4.75 13.52 -17.10
C ALA A 411 5.28 12.15 -17.55
N ARG A 412 5.07 11.11 -16.73
CA ARG A 412 5.60 9.76 -16.93
C ARG A 412 4.49 8.74 -17.10
N LEU A 413 3.85 8.80 -18.26
CA LEU A 413 2.91 7.78 -18.72
C LEU A 413 3.57 6.86 -19.74
N ASN A 414 3.28 5.57 -19.70
CA ASN A 414 3.56 4.66 -20.81
C ASN A 414 2.35 4.55 -21.76
N GLU A 415 2.48 3.71 -22.79
CA GLU A 415 1.45 3.52 -23.82
C GLU A 415 0.08 3.07 -23.27
N GLN A 416 0.05 2.39 -22.12
CA GLN A 416 -1.17 1.93 -21.44
C GLN A 416 -1.67 2.93 -20.39
N LYS A 417 -1.07 4.13 -20.34
CA LYS A 417 -1.33 5.15 -19.32
C LYS A 417 -1.01 4.72 -17.88
N ALA A 418 -0.18 3.69 -17.70
CA ALA A 418 0.43 3.43 -16.39
C ALA A 418 1.29 4.63 -16.02
N ASN A 419 1.25 5.05 -14.76
CA ASN A 419 1.85 6.29 -14.30
C ASN A 419 2.96 6.03 -13.30
N ASP A 420 4.19 6.40 -13.66
CA ASP A 420 5.37 6.22 -12.82
C ASP A 420 5.34 7.05 -11.53
N TYR A 421 4.55 8.13 -11.49
CA TYR A 421 4.31 8.90 -10.26
C TYR A 421 3.78 7.99 -9.14
N TRP A 422 2.91 7.04 -9.51
CA TRP A 422 2.30 6.06 -8.60
C TRP A 422 3.05 4.72 -8.59
N GLU A 423 4.25 4.68 -9.16
CA GLU A 423 5.16 3.55 -9.11
C GLU A 423 6.50 4.04 -8.52
N MET A 424 7.53 4.32 -9.34
CA MET A 424 8.85 4.72 -8.81
C MET A 424 8.84 6.03 -8.03
N GLY A 425 7.87 6.93 -8.28
CA GLY A 425 7.74 8.20 -7.54
C GLY A 425 7.61 8.01 -6.02
N ILE A 426 7.11 6.86 -5.57
CA ILE A 426 6.97 6.54 -4.13
C ILE A 426 8.33 6.31 -3.46
N LEU A 427 9.37 5.92 -4.22
CA LEU A 427 10.76 5.74 -3.75
C LEU A 427 11.72 6.81 -4.28
N GLU A 428 11.19 7.96 -4.72
CA GLU A 428 11.99 9.12 -5.10
C GLU A 428 11.45 10.41 -4.44
N PRO A 429 11.35 10.43 -3.10
CA PRO A 429 10.81 11.56 -2.36
C PRO A 429 11.58 12.85 -2.64
N GLU A 430 12.90 12.77 -2.79
CA GLU A 430 13.78 13.88 -3.09
C GLU A 430 13.57 14.44 -4.50
N VAL A 431 13.18 13.59 -5.46
CA VAL A 431 12.94 14.03 -6.84
C VAL A 431 11.58 14.71 -6.94
N LEU A 432 10.56 14.16 -6.27
CA LEU A 432 9.27 14.82 -6.13
C LEU A 432 9.40 16.18 -5.45
N LEU A 433 10.21 16.28 -4.40
CA LEU A 433 10.51 17.55 -3.75
C LEU A 433 11.22 18.52 -4.70
N ALA A 434 12.25 18.07 -5.40
CA ALA A 434 12.98 18.90 -6.36
C ALA A 434 12.09 19.43 -7.50
N ASP A 435 11.17 18.60 -8.02
CA ASP A 435 10.17 19.03 -8.99
C ASP A 435 9.29 20.14 -8.45
N VAL A 436 8.77 19.99 -7.22
CA VAL A 436 7.90 21.02 -6.62
C VAL A 436 8.69 22.29 -6.29
N ILE A 437 9.93 22.18 -5.78
CA ILE A 437 10.81 23.35 -5.58
C ILE A 437 11.02 24.08 -6.90
N LYS A 438 11.31 23.36 -8.00
CA LYS A 438 11.49 23.96 -9.32
C LYS A 438 10.25 24.73 -9.80
N ILE A 439 9.06 24.21 -9.51
CA ILE A 439 7.78 24.82 -9.91
C ILE A 439 7.48 26.09 -9.10
N LEU A 440 7.80 26.06 -7.81
CA LEU A 440 7.50 27.16 -6.90
C LEU A 440 8.58 28.25 -6.95
N HIS A 441 9.85 27.86 -7.06
CA HIS A 441 11.06 28.69 -6.94
C HIS A 441 12.08 28.31 -8.04
N PRO A 442 11.79 28.61 -9.32
CA PRO A 442 12.58 28.13 -10.45
C PRO A 442 14.05 28.55 -10.44
N GLU A 443 14.38 29.64 -9.73
CA GLU A 443 15.72 30.17 -9.52
C GLU A 443 16.56 29.37 -8.52
N ARG A 444 15.93 28.55 -7.67
CA ARG A 444 16.63 27.72 -6.67
C ARG A 444 17.25 26.49 -7.30
N LEU A 445 16.59 25.93 -8.32
CA LEU A 445 17.04 24.74 -9.03
C LEU A 445 17.08 25.00 -10.55
N PRO A 446 17.91 25.92 -11.06
CA PRO A 446 17.88 26.33 -12.47
C PRO A 446 18.06 25.16 -13.45
N GLU A 447 18.93 24.21 -13.09
CA GLU A 447 19.27 23.04 -13.92
C GLU A 447 18.34 21.83 -13.71
N HIS A 448 17.48 21.84 -12.68
CA HIS A 448 16.57 20.72 -12.43
C HIS A 448 15.49 20.65 -13.50
N ARG A 449 15.31 19.46 -14.08
CA ARG A 449 14.27 19.16 -15.05
C ARG A 449 13.16 18.37 -14.37
N LEU A 450 11.93 18.80 -14.57
CA LEU A 450 10.77 18.12 -14.00
C LEU A 450 10.72 16.67 -14.49
N LYS A 451 10.68 15.73 -13.53
CA LYS A 451 10.58 14.29 -13.84
C LYS A 451 9.12 13.84 -13.84
N TYR A 452 8.37 14.18 -12.80
CA TYR A 452 7.04 13.67 -12.50
C TYR A 452 5.91 14.64 -12.81
N TYR A 453 6.21 15.95 -12.79
CA TYR A 453 5.24 17.00 -13.12
C TYR A 453 5.37 17.49 -14.56
N ARG A 454 4.22 17.63 -15.23
CA ARG A 454 4.07 18.21 -16.56
C ARG A 454 3.45 19.59 -16.42
N TRP A 455 4.14 20.60 -16.93
CA TRP A 455 3.54 21.92 -17.14
C TRP A 455 2.46 21.82 -18.23
N LEU A 456 1.28 22.39 -17.96
CA LEU A 456 0.19 22.47 -18.92
C LEU A 456 0.24 23.84 -19.62
N PRO A 457 0.65 23.89 -20.91
CA PRO A 457 0.77 25.15 -21.64
C PRO A 457 -0.57 25.83 -21.89
#